data_AF-A0A8C2B5W0-F1
#
_entry.id   AF-A0A8C2B5W0-F1
#
_cell.length_a   1.000
_cell.length_b   1.000
_cell.length_c   1.000
_cell.angle_alpha   90.00
_cell.angle_beta   90.00
_cell.angle_gamma   90.00
#
_symmetry.space_group_name_H-M   'P 1'
#
loop_
_entity.id
_entity.type
_entity.pdbx_description
1 polymer ?
#
loop_
_entity_poly.entity_id
_entity_poly.type
_entity_poly.pdbx_seq_one_letter_code
_entity_poly.pdbx_strand_id
1 'polypeptide(L)'
;MALTVISFLCFAALLPFLGLGGPDDCSAGNQGPFSMEVTVTNKFAKTNITYSTTAEVGMPMFGVLNHLHKTNNSFNYTYIIYDTYGIFVNGVNGVNGSTENNTYWELLSQKGSTIKPLSVGKRMSLIIQQALCHRV
;
A
#
# COMPACT_ATOMS: atom_id res chain seq x y z
N MET A 1 28.61 71.09 9.36
CA MET A 1 28.84 69.68 9.78
C MET A 1 27.49 68.97 9.70
N ALA A 2 27.49 67.70 9.25
CA ALA A 2 26.36 66.79 8.95
C ALA A 2 25.54 67.17 7.68
N LEU A 3 25.58 66.49 6.51
CA LEU A 3 25.56 65.05 6.14
C LEU A 3 24.33 64.36 6.77
N THR A 4 23.34 63.74 6.10
CA THR A 4 23.32 62.74 5.00
C THR A 4 21.83 62.40 4.73
N VAL A 5 21.31 62.30 3.49
CA VAL A 5 21.21 61.12 2.58
C VAL A 5 19.75 60.69 2.34
N ILE A 6 19.54 60.32 1.09
CA ILE A 6 18.33 60.03 0.34
C ILE A 6 18.04 58.51 0.35
N SER A 7 16.75 58.16 0.26
CA SER A 7 16.19 56.96 -0.43
C SER A 7 16.27 55.58 0.23
N PHE A 8 15.39 54.72 -0.30
CA PHE A 8 15.19 53.27 -0.15
C PHE A 8 14.24 52.91 1.02
N LEU A 9 13.18 52.10 0.87
CA LEU A 9 12.78 51.14 -0.16
C LEU A 9 11.31 50.77 0.02
N CYS A 10 10.67 50.40 -1.08
CA CYS A 10 9.49 49.55 -1.13
C CYS A 10 9.49 48.49 -0.01
N PHE A 11 8.49 48.54 0.87
CA PHE A 11 8.02 47.35 1.56
C PHE A 11 7.31 46.47 0.52
N ALA A 12 8.12 45.79 -0.30
CA ALA A 12 7.66 44.66 -1.07
C ALA A 12 7.15 43.62 -0.07
N ALA A 13 5.90 43.23 -0.27
CA ALA A 13 5.24 42.14 0.42
C ALA A 13 6.08 40.86 0.32
N LEU A 14 6.91 40.62 1.33
CA LEU A 14 7.47 39.31 1.65
C LEU A 14 6.71 38.81 2.88
N LEU A 15 5.43 38.48 2.67
CA LEU A 15 4.86 37.39 3.45
C LEU A 15 5.64 36.16 3.00
N PRO A 16 6.48 35.52 3.83
CA PRO A 16 6.83 34.15 3.54
C PRO A 16 5.48 33.43 3.50
N PHE A 17 5.18 32.80 2.36
CA PHE A 17 4.26 31.69 2.36
C PHE A 17 4.87 30.66 3.33
N LEU A 18 4.59 30.80 4.62
CA LEU A 18 4.39 29.67 5.52
C LEU A 18 3.21 28.93 4.91
N GLY A 19 3.48 28.23 3.81
CA GLY A 19 2.71 27.07 3.45
C GLY A 19 2.67 26.25 4.73
N LEU A 20 1.46 26.01 5.22
CA LEU A 20 1.21 24.91 6.12
C LEU A 20 1.58 23.62 5.36
N GLY A 21 2.87 23.36 5.20
CA GLY A 21 3.40 22.01 5.29
C GLY A 21 3.24 21.64 6.75
N GLY A 22 2.01 21.23 7.11
CA GLY A 22 1.85 20.42 8.30
C GLY A 22 2.83 19.27 8.17
N PRO A 23 3.50 18.84 9.25
CA PRO A 23 4.35 17.67 9.18
C PRO A 23 3.49 16.53 8.59
N ASP A 24 3.77 16.16 7.35
CA ASP A 24 3.41 14.86 6.86
C ASP A 24 4.14 13.93 7.81
N ASP A 25 3.42 13.40 8.78
CA ASP A 25 3.92 12.45 9.76
C ASP A 25 4.16 11.10 9.04
N CYS A 26 5.01 11.13 8.02
CA CYS A 26 5.84 10.04 7.56
C CYS A 26 7.01 9.86 8.53
N SER A 27 6.81 10.18 9.82
CA SER A 27 7.64 9.67 10.89
C SER A 27 7.49 8.15 10.86
N ALA A 28 8.40 7.48 10.16
CA ALA A 28 8.83 6.13 10.50
C ALA A 28 9.46 6.20 11.91
N GLY A 29 8.65 6.54 12.91
CA GLY A 29 9.05 6.43 14.30
C GLY A 29 9.48 5.01 14.52
N ASN A 30 10.54 4.81 15.33
CA ASN A 30 11.13 3.56 15.78
C ASN A 30 10.10 2.56 16.36
N GLN A 31 9.19 2.11 15.53
CA GLN A 31 8.16 1.13 15.81
C GLN A 31 8.69 -0.13 15.18
N GLY A 32 9.15 -1.05 16.04
CA GLY A 32 9.66 -2.34 15.61
C GLY A 32 8.63 -3.12 14.78
N PRO A 33 9.06 -4.23 14.15
CA PRO A 33 8.18 -5.04 13.34
C PRO A 33 6.94 -5.49 14.12
N PHE A 34 5.78 -5.46 13.48
CA PHE A 34 4.52 -5.95 14.04
C PHE A 34 4.04 -7.18 13.28
N SER A 35 3.37 -8.10 13.99
CA SER A 35 2.77 -9.28 13.38
C SER A 35 1.52 -8.91 12.59
N MET A 36 1.35 -9.51 11.43
CA MET A 36 0.17 -9.36 10.59
C MET A 36 -0.22 -10.68 9.94
N GLU A 37 -1.50 -10.79 9.62
CA GLU A 37 -2.08 -11.95 8.95
C GLU A 37 -2.39 -11.65 7.49
N VAL A 38 -2.01 -12.59 6.63
CA VAL A 38 -2.35 -12.62 5.21
C VAL A 38 -3.23 -13.84 4.96
N THR A 39 -4.48 -13.62 4.61
CA THR A 39 -5.41 -14.69 4.26
C THR A 39 -5.57 -14.78 2.75
N VAL A 40 -5.28 -15.94 2.17
CA VAL A 40 -5.54 -16.25 0.78
C VAL A 40 -6.87 -16.99 0.69
N THR A 41 -7.83 -16.39 0.01
CA THR A 41 -9.18 -16.93 -0.19
C THR A 41 -9.41 -17.25 -1.66
N ASN A 42 -9.53 -18.52 -2.00
CA ASN A 42 -10.03 -18.95 -3.29
C ASN A 42 -11.50 -19.35 -3.17
N LYS A 43 -12.40 -18.46 -3.61
CA LYS A 43 -13.85 -18.70 -3.56
C LYS A 43 -14.29 -19.85 -4.46
N PHE A 44 -13.61 -20.07 -5.59
CA PHE A 44 -13.95 -21.12 -6.55
C PHE A 44 -13.53 -22.50 -6.05
N ALA A 45 -12.36 -22.59 -5.43
CA ALA A 45 -11.86 -23.81 -4.79
C ALA A 45 -12.39 -24.03 -3.36
N LYS A 46 -13.13 -23.05 -2.79
CA LYS A 46 -13.60 -23.03 -1.40
C LYS A 46 -12.47 -23.22 -0.38
N THR A 47 -11.30 -22.65 -0.65
CA THR A 47 -10.13 -22.72 0.24
C THR A 47 -9.81 -21.38 0.88
N ASN A 48 -9.41 -21.44 2.14
CA ASN A 48 -8.94 -20.30 2.93
C ASN A 48 -7.66 -20.72 3.65
N ILE A 49 -6.57 -20.02 3.40
CA ILE A 49 -5.27 -20.29 4.02
C ILE A 49 -4.76 -18.99 4.62
N THR A 50 -4.44 -19.00 5.92
CA THR A 50 -3.89 -17.83 6.61
C THR A 50 -2.42 -18.04 6.91
N TYR A 51 -1.62 -17.02 6.61
CA TYR A 51 -0.20 -16.95 6.88
C TYR A 51 0.08 -15.82 7.85
N SER A 52 0.98 -16.05 8.79
CA SER A 52 1.51 -15.00 9.67
C SER A 52 2.82 -14.47 9.09
N THR A 53 3.00 -13.16 9.12
CA THR A 53 4.25 -12.49 8.74
C THR A 53 4.46 -11.25 9.58
N THR A 54 5.64 -10.66 9.50
CA THR A 54 5.99 -9.41 10.17
C THR A 54 6.09 -8.28 9.16
N ALA A 55 5.59 -7.10 9.51
CA ALA A 55 5.68 -5.90 8.71
C ALA A 55 6.23 -4.73 9.54
N GLU A 56 6.83 -3.77 8.86
CA GLU A 56 7.29 -2.52 9.47
C GLU A 56 6.33 -1.38 9.14
N VAL A 57 6.33 -0.33 9.97
CA VAL A 57 5.53 0.86 9.69
C VAL A 57 6.01 1.51 8.40
N GLY A 58 5.08 1.78 7.49
CA GLY A 58 5.39 2.34 6.17
C GLY A 58 5.79 1.29 5.13
N MET A 59 5.94 0.02 5.49
CA MET A 59 6.18 -1.06 4.53
C MET A 59 4.98 -1.18 3.56
N PRO A 60 5.17 -1.04 2.24
CA PRO A 60 4.11 -1.26 1.26
C PRO A 60 3.62 -2.71 1.31
N MET A 61 2.34 -2.95 0.99
CA MET A 61 1.82 -4.34 0.96
C MET A 61 2.57 -5.25 -0.01
N PHE A 62 3.09 -4.70 -1.12
CA PHE A 62 3.98 -5.45 -2.00
C PHE A 62 5.28 -5.90 -1.29
N GLY A 63 5.84 -5.05 -0.42
CA GLY A 63 6.96 -5.40 0.45
C GLY A 63 6.62 -6.52 1.43
N VAL A 64 5.43 -6.47 2.03
CA VAL A 64 4.92 -7.54 2.89
C VAL A 64 4.81 -8.87 2.14
N LEU A 65 4.22 -8.87 0.94
CA LEU A 65 4.09 -10.09 0.12
C LEU A 65 5.45 -10.65 -0.29
N ASN A 66 6.41 -9.78 -0.64
CA ASN A 66 7.80 -10.19 -0.90
C ASN A 66 8.47 -10.79 0.32
N HIS A 67 8.28 -10.20 1.50
CA HIS A 67 8.81 -10.75 2.74
C HIS A 67 8.20 -12.13 3.02
N LEU A 68 6.88 -12.25 3.01
CA LEU A 68 6.16 -13.51 3.24
C LEU A 68 6.62 -14.59 2.25
N HIS A 69 6.75 -14.27 0.96
CA HIS A 69 7.23 -15.19 -0.07
C HIS A 69 8.65 -15.69 0.19
N LYS A 70 9.54 -14.83 0.68
CA LYS A 70 10.92 -15.22 1.01
C LYS A 70 11.02 -16.06 2.28
N THR A 71 10.16 -15.79 3.26
CA THR A 71 10.26 -16.43 4.59
C THR A 71 9.39 -17.68 4.72
N ASN A 72 8.41 -17.88 3.84
CA ASN A 72 7.46 -18.99 3.92
C ASN A 72 7.38 -19.73 2.59
N ASN A 73 8.00 -20.92 2.52
CA ASN A 73 8.04 -21.76 1.32
C ASN A 73 6.65 -22.23 0.85
N SER A 74 5.65 -22.18 1.72
CA SER A 74 4.26 -22.55 1.40
C SER A 74 3.45 -21.38 0.85
N PHE A 75 4.03 -20.17 0.76
CA PHE A 75 3.43 -19.01 0.13
C PHE A 75 4.20 -18.63 -1.13
N ASN A 76 3.52 -18.72 -2.27
CA ASN A 76 4.07 -18.27 -3.55
C ASN A 76 3.10 -17.31 -4.21
N TYR A 77 3.61 -16.27 -4.84
CA TYR A 77 2.79 -15.38 -5.65
C TYR A 77 3.56 -14.86 -6.85
N THR A 78 2.84 -14.53 -7.91
CA THR A 78 3.37 -13.89 -9.12
C THR A 78 2.66 -12.57 -9.35
N TYR A 79 3.35 -11.65 -9.99
CA TYR A 79 2.82 -10.33 -10.29
C TYR A 79 3.21 -9.90 -11.71
N ILE A 80 2.41 -9.00 -12.28
CA ILE A 80 2.67 -8.32 -13.54
C ILE A 80 2.76 -6.83 -13.23
N ILE A 81 3.66 -6.13 -13.90
CA ILE A 81 3.76 -4.67 -13.81
C ILE A 81 3.21 -4.10 -15.12
N TYR A 82 2.20 -3.24 -15.02
CA TYR A 82 1.68 -2.46 -16.12
C TYR A 82 2.13 -1.02 -15.97
N ASP A 83 2.60 -0.40 -17.05
CA ASP A 83 3.07 0.99 -17.02
C ASP A 83 1.98 1.99 -16.57
N THR A 84 0.72 1.70 -16.87
CA THR A 84 -0.42 2.58 -16.59
C THR A 84 -1.10 2.31 -15.25
N TYR A 85 -0.96 1.11 -14.69
CA TYR A 85 -1.73 0.66 -13.51
C TYR A 85 -0.85 0.22 -12.34
N GLY A 86 0.46 0.05 -12.57
CA GLY A 86 1.39 -0.45 -11.58
C GLY A 86 1.33 -1.96 -11.41
N ILE A 87 1.55 -2.41 -10.16
CA ILE A 87 1.73 -3.82 -9.82
C ILE A 87 0.36 -4.50 -9.67
N PHE A 88 0.20 -5.61 -10.39
CA PHE A 88 -0.98 -6.46 -10.33
C PHE A 88 -0.61 -7.86 -9.86
N VAL A 89 -1.33 -8.41 -8.88
CA VAL A 89 -1.12 -9.80 -8.45
C VAL A 89 -1.75 -10.72 -9.50
N ASN A 90 -0.91 -11.50 -10.16
CA ASN A 90 -1.33 -12.37 -11.26
C ASN A 90 -1.67 -13.79 -10.78
N GLY A 91 -0.95 -14.31 -9.79
CA GLY A 91 -1.18 -15.65 -9.29
C GLY A 91 -0.76 -15.82 -7.84
N VAL A 92 -1.43 -16.72 -7.13
CA VAL A 92 -1.15 -17.05 -5.73
C VAL A 92 -1.23 -18.56 -5.57
N ASN A 93 -0.23 -19.15 -4.92
CA ASN A 93 -0.10 -20.58 -4.64
C ASN A 93 -0.37 -21.48 -5.87
N GLY A 94 0.16 -21.08 -7.03
CA GLY A 94 0.03 -21.81 -8.29
C GLY A 94 -1.29 -21.59 -9.04
N VAL A 95 -2.22 -20.78 -8.51
CA VAL A 95 -3.46 -20.44 -9.19
C VAL A 95 -3.38 -19.03 -9.77
N ASN A 96 -3.44 -18.94 -11.10
CA ASN A 96 -3.41 -17.67 -11.82
C ASN A 96 -4.80 -17.09 -12.05
N GLY A 97 -4.87 -15.77 -12.22
CA GLY A 97 -5.98 -15.11 -12.89
C GLY A 97 -6.06 -15.54 -14.35
N SER A 98 -7.24 -15.40 -14.94
CA SER A 98 -7.49 -15.77 -16.33
C SER A 98 -8.44 -14.77 -16.99
N THR A 99 -8.00 -14.19 -18.11
CA THR A 99 -8.84 -13.34 -18.94
C THR A 99 -10.00 -14.14 -19.56
N GLU A 100 -9.75 -15.37 -19.99
CA GLU A 100 -10.78 -16.26 -20.57
C GLU A 100 -11.88 -16.58 -19.56
N ASN A 101 -11.50 -16.89 -18.32
CA ASN A 101 -12.43 -17.21 -17.23
C ASN A 101 -12.91 -15.97 -16.48
N ASN A 102 -12.49 -14.77 -16.88
CA ASN A 102 -12.75 -13.51 -16.19
C ASN A 102 -12.40 -13.57 -14.70
N THR A 103 -11.28 -14.18 -14.30
CA THR A 103 -10.86 -14.28 -12.90
C THR A 103 -9.60 -13.45 -12.62
N TYR A 104 -9.56 -12.83 -11.44
CA TYR A 104 -8.41 -12.06 -10.98
C TYR A 104 -8.22 -12.17 -9.46
N TRP A 105 -7.06 -11.75 -8.97
CA TRP A 105 -6.77 -11.67 -7.54
C TRP A 105 -6.99 -10.24 -7.03
N GLU A 106 -7.86 -10.10 -6.05
CA GLU A 106 -8.22 -8.85 -5.39
C GLU A 106 -7.47 -8.71 -4.06
N LEU A 107 -6.92 -7.53 -3.80
CA LEU A 107 -6.30 -7.18 -2.53
C LEU A 107 -7.29 -6.41 -1.66
N LEU A 108 -7.60 -6.99 -0.51
CA LEU A 108 -8.58 -6.48 0.45
C LEU A 108 -7.91 -6.25 1.80
N SER A 109 -8.39 -5.25 2.52
CA SER A 109 -7.99 -4.97 3.89
C SER A 109 -9.13 -5.29 4.85
N GLN A 110 -8.80 -5.91 5.98
CA GLN A 110 -9.75 -6.20 7.04
C GLN A 110 -9.44 -5.41 8.31
N LYS A 111 -10.47 -4.76 8.86
CA LYS A 111 -10.44 -4.12 10.17
C LYS A 111 -11.69 -4.51 10.95
N GLY A 112 -11.52 -5.36 11.96
CA GLY A 112 -12.65 -5.98 12.66
C GLY A 112 -13.48 -6.83 11.70
N SER A 113 -14.80 -6.59 11.63
CA SER A 113 -15.71 -7.25 10.69
C SER A 113 -15.79 -6.57 9.31
N THR A 114 -15.11 -5.44 9.12
CA THR A 114 -15.19 -4.67 7.87
C THR A 114 -14.08 -5.10 6.91
N ILE A 115 -14.48 -5.51 5.70
CA ILE A 115 -13.58 -5.83 4.58
C ILE A 115 -13.78 -4.77 3.49
N LYS A 116 -12.68 -4.18 3.00
CA LYS A 116 -12.69 -3.15 1.95
C LYS A 116 -11.53 -3.36 0.98
N PRO A 117 -11.59 -2.84 -0.26
CA PRO A 117 -10.42 -2.74 -1.12
C PRO A 117 -9.23 -2.15 -0.38
N LEU A 118 -8.05 -2.71 -0.63
CA LEU A 118 -6.83 -2.30 0.06
C LEU A 118 -6.59 -0.79 -0.15
N SER A 119 -6.52 -0.06 0.97
CA SER A 119 -6.08 1.33 1.00
C SER A 119 -4.66 1.38 1.55
N VAL A 120 -3.76 2.07 0.85
CA VAL A 120 -2.37 2.23 1.27
C VAL A 120 -2.29 3.01 2.60
N GLY A 121 -1.27 2.73 3.42
CA GLY A 121 -0.95 3.52 4.61
C GLY A 121 -1.71 3.16 5.89
N LYS A 122 -2.41 2.02 5.95
CA LYS A 122 -3.16 1.59 7.15
C LYS A 122 -2.68 0.25 7.68
N ARG A 123 -2.62 0.13 9.02
CA ARG A 123 -2.40 -1.13 9.74
C ARG A 123 -3.67 -1.98 9.73
N MET A 124 -3.70 -3.03 8.91
CA MET A 124 -4.86 -3.90 8.68
C MET A 124 -4.37 -5.31 8.33
N SER A 125 -5.23 -6.32 8.52
CA SER A 125 -4.99 -7.66 7.95
C SER A 125 -5.23 -7.63 6.44
N LEU A 126 -4.48 -8.43 5.69
CA LEU A 126 -4.59 -8.52 4.23
C LEU A 126 -5.37 -9.76 3.84
N ILE A 127 -6.34 -9.61 2.94
CA ILE A 127 -7.01 -10.73 2.27
C ILE A 127 -6.67 -10.66 0.78
N ILE A 128 -6.17 -11.76 0.22
CA ILE A 128 -5.97 -11.94 -1.22
C ILE A 128 -7.04 -12.89 -1.72
N GLN A 129 -7.98 -12.38 -2.51
CA GLN A 129 -9.19 -13.13 -2.86
C GLN A 129 -9.32 -13.31 -4.37
N GLN A 130 -9.64 -14.53 -4.83
CA GLN A 130 -9.99 -14.72 -6.24
C GLN A 130 -11.43 -14.24 -6.50
N ALA A 131 -11.61 -13.38 -7.51
CA ALA A 131 -12.87 -12.75 -7.87
C ALA A 131 -13.17 -12.86 -9.38
N LEU A 132 -14.45 -12.73 -9.74
CA LEU A 132 -14.91 -12.61 -11.14
C LEU A 132 -14.90 -11.15 -11.57
N CYS A 133 -14.31 -10.85 -12.72
CA CYS A 133 -14.48 -9.57 -13.40
C CYS A 133 -15.90 -9.51 -13.95
N HIS A 134 -16.73 -8.61 -13.41
CA HIS A 134 -18.03 -8.31 -14.02
C HIS A 134 -17.76 -7.32 -15.16
N ARG A 135 -18.19 -7.66 -16.39
CA ARG A 135 -18.14 -6.74 -17.54
C ARG A 135 -18.74 -5.40 -17.11
N VAL A 136 -17.95 -4.34 -17.21
CA VAL A 136 -18.41 -2.95 -17.14
C VAL A 136 -19.12 -2.61 -18.45
#